data_AF-A0A7C8DQH2-F1
#
_entry.id   AF-A0A7C8DQH2-F1
#
_cell.length_a   1.000
_cell.length_b   1.000
_cell.length_c   1.000
_cell.angle_alpha   90.00
_cell.angle_beta   90.00
_cell.angle_gamma   90.00
#
_symmetry.space_group_name_H-M   'P 1'
#
loop_
_entity.id
_entity.type
_entity.pdbx_description
1 polymer ?
#
loop_
_entity_poly.entity_id
_entity_poly.type
_entity_poly.pdbx_seq_one_letter_code
_entity_poly.pdbx_strand_id
1 'polypeptide(L)'
;MTWVITSLCRDKVDMACVEVCPVDCIVQFKGDDPKFPNQLYIDPEECINCGVCEPECPWEAIFEDEQVPEVFVKDTELNAVITERREEFEVPEHEDVDPPTPEQVEENRQKWAYSA
;
A
#
# COMPACT_ATOMS: atom_id res chain seq x y z
N MET A 1 13.58 2.89 8.96
CA MET A 1 12.13 2.83 9.21
C MET A 1 11.47 3.14 7.88
N THR A 2 10.35 2.50 7.60
CA THR A 2 9.54 2.74 6.39
C THR A 2 8.07 2.51 6.76
N TRP A 3 7.19 2.89 5.84
CA TRP A 3 5.80 2.46 5.83
C TRP A 3 5.63 1.29 4.85
N VAL A 4 4.59 0.49 5.06
CA VAL A 4 4.29 -0.73 4.28
C VAL A 4 2.84 -0.70 3.84
N ILE A 5 2.60 -0.85 2.53
CA ILE A 5 1.25 -1.11 2.01
C ILE A 5 1.01 -2.63 1.99
N THR A 6 -0.04 -3.06 2.67
CA THR A 6 -0.40 -4.47 2.85
C THR A 6 -1.42 -4.96 1.84
N SER A 7 -1.70 -6.26 1.89
CA SER A 7 -2.70 -6.95 1.06
C SER A 7 -4.12 -6.37 1.19
N LEU A 8 -4.42 -5.54 2.20
CA LEU A 8 -5.67 -4.77 2.27
C LEU A 8 -5.86 -3.81 1.09
N CYS A 9 -4.77 -3.33 0.47
CA CYS A 9 -4.81 -2.47 -0.72
C CYS A 9 -5.15 -3.25 -2.01
N ARG A 10 -5.02 -4.59 -2.00
CA ARG A 10 -5.16 -5.42 -3.19
C ARG A 10 -6.55 -5.33 -3.79
N ASP A 11 -6.59 -4.98 -5.07
CA ASP A 11 -7.79 -4.72 -5.87
C ASP A 11 -8.62 -3.52 -5.38
N LYS A 12 -8.07 -2.71 -4.47
CA LYS A 12 -8.70 -1.50 -3.94
C LYS A 12 -8.10 -0.25 -4.55
N VAL A 13 -6.77 -0.14 -4.49
CA VAL A 13 -5.94 0.84 -5.22
C VAL A 13 -6.58 2.23 -5.25
N ASP A 14 -6.93 2.73 -4.07
CA ASP A 14 -7.69 3.97 -3.87
C ASP A 14 -6.89 5.24 -4.18
N MET A 15 -5.57 5.15 -4.13
CA MET A 15 -4.61 6.20 -4.50
C MET A 15 -4.62 7.48 -3.65
N ALA A 16 -5.53 7.70 -2.69
CA ALA A 16 -5.50 8.88 -1.81
C ALA A 16 -4.13 9.12 -1.14
N CYS A 17 -3.46 8.04 -0.75
CA CYS A 17 -2.09 8.09 -0.19
C CYS A 17 -1.04 8.68 -1.16
N VAL A 18 -1.21 8.53 -2.47
CA VAL A 18 -0.29 9.02 -3.52
C VAL A 18 -0.29 10.55 -3.54
N GLU A 19 -1.46 11.18 -3.41
CA GLU A 19 -1.60 12.65 -3.43
C GLU A 19 -0.84 13.33 -2.28
N VAL A 20 -0.79 12.69 -1.12
CA VAL A 20 -0.19 13.28 0.09
C VAL A 20 1.29 12.94 0.27
N CYS A 21 1.84 12.02 -0.52
CA CYS A 21 3.23 11.59 -0.36
C CYS A 21 4.20 12.69 -0.85
N PRO A 22 5.03 13.29 0.02
CA PRO A 22 5.87 14.43 -0.36
C PRO A 22 7.10 14.08 -1.21
N VAL A 23 7.35 12.79 -1.44
CA VAL A 23 8.55 12.26 -2.11
C VAL A 23 8.20 11.24 -3.19
N ASP A 24 6.92 11.11 -3.57
CA ASP A 24 6.45 10.23 -4.64
C ASP A 24 6.93 8.76 -4.54
N CYS A 25 7.11 8.24 -3.32
CA CYS A 25 7.59 6.87 -3.07
C CYS A 25 6.49 5.79 -3.10
N ILE A 26 5.23 6.16 -3.39
CA ILE A 26 4.12 5.22 -3.52
C ILE A 26 3.98 4.86 -4.99
N VAL A 27 4.13 3.58 -5.28
CA VAL A 27 4.32 3.08 -6.64
C VAL A 27 3.39 1.92 -6.98
N GLN A 28 3.10 1.77 -8.27
CA GLN A 28 2.36 0.68 -8.84
C GLN A 28 3.24 -0.10 -9.82
N PHE A 29 3.04 -1.42 -9.88
CA PHE A 29 3.78 -2.28 -10.79
C PHE A 29 3.24 -2.16 -12.23
N LYS A 30 4.13 -2.02 -13.21
CA LYS A 30 3.77 -1.87 -14.64
C LYS A 30 3.72 -3.18 -15.44
N GLY A 31 4.22 -4.27 -14.86
CA GLY A 31 4.37 -5.55 -15.54
C GLY A 31 3.21 -6.52 -15.31
N ASP A 32 3.43 -7.79 -15.67
CA ASP A 32 2.47 -8.90 -15.56
C ASP A 32 2.95 -10.04 -14.64
N ASP A 33 4.05 -9.85 -13.92
CA ASP A 33 4.55 -10.78 -12.89
C ASP A 33 3.48 -10.98 -11.79
N PRO A 34 2.94 -12.21 -11.61
CA PRO A 34 1.89 -12.48 -10.63
C PRO A 34 2.36 -12.29 -9.17
N LYS A 35 3.67 -12.12 -8.93
CA LYS A 35 4.21 -11.73 -7.64
C LYS A 35 3.68 -10.36 -7.19
N PHE A 36 3.41 -9.45 -8.14
CA PHE A 36 2.91 -8.11 -7.87
C PHE A 36 1.46 -7.99 -8.33
N PRO A 37 0.49 -8.32 -7.45
CA PRO A 37 -0.92 -8.12 -7.74
C PRO A 37 -1.26 -6.64 -7.91
N ASN A 38 -2.48 -6.36 -8.37
CA ASN A 38 -3.03 -5.02 -8.46
C ASN A 38 -3.13 -4.38 -7.06
N GLN A 39 -2.09 -3.66 -6.68
CA GLN A 39 -1.84 -3.13 -5.34
C GLN A 39 -0.80 -2.01 -5.48
N LEU A 40 -0.84 -1.05 -4.56
CA LEU A 40 0.21 -0.04 -4.41
C LEU A 40 1.28 -0.54 -3.46
N TYR A 41 2.48 -0.01 -3.58
CA TYR A 41 3.64 -0.38 -2.76
C TYR A 41 4.43 0.87 -2.38
N ILE A 42 5.16 0.82 -1.27
CA ILE A 42 6.02 1.92 -0.80
C ILE A 42 7.47 1.52 -1.03
N ASP A 43 8.22 2.34 -1.77
CA ASP A 43 9.66 2.21 -1.88
C ASP A 43 10.32 2.63 -0.55
N PRO A 44 10.94 1.70 0.20
CA PRO A 44 11.50 2.01 1.50
C PRO A 44 12.81 2.81 1.43
N GLU A 45 13.49 2.89 0.27
CA GLU A 45 14.66 3.74 0.11
C GLU A 45 14.28 5.20 -0.13
N GLU A 46 13.15 5.45 -0.79
CA GLU A 46 12.62 6.79 -1.04
C GLU A 46 11.75 7.30 0.12
N CYS A 47 11.15 6.40 0.91
CA CYS A 47 10.30 6.76 2.04
C CYS A 47 11.06 7.50 3.15
N ILE A 48 10.56 8.68 3.54
CA ILE A 48 11.15 9.52 4.58
C ILE A 48 10.47 9.41 5.97
N ASN A 49 9.58 8.44 6.16
CA ASN A 49 8.86 8.21 7.44
C ASN A 49 8.03 9.41 7.93
N CYS A 50 7.41 10.16 7.03
CA CYS A 50 6.57 11.30 7.43
C CYS A 50 5.21 10.86 8.01
N GLY A 51 4.71 9.67 7.66
CA GLY A 51 3.47 9.09 8.19
C GLY A 51 2.16 9.73 7.72
N VAL A 52 2.22 10.65 6.76
CA VAL A 52 1.00 11.34 6.27
C VAL A 52 0.10 10.44 5.42
N CYS A 53 0.62 9.36 4.85
CA CYS A 53 -0.13 8.46 3.98
C CYS A 53 -1.06 7.49 4.73
N GLU A 54 -0.71 7.11 5.96
CA GLU A 54 -1.49 6.17 6.77
C GLU A 54 -2.94 6.60 6.99
N PRO A 55 -3.23 7.80 7.56
CA PRO A 55 -4.61 8.22 7.83
C PRO A 55 -5.43 8.47 6.56
N GLU A 56 -4.78 8.64 5.42
CA GLU A 56 -5.43 8.93 4.13
C GLU A 56 -5.89 7.67 3.41
N CYS A 57 -5.40 6.48 3.79
CA CYS A 57 -5.85 5.24 3.15
C CYS A 57 -7.20 4.79 3.73
N PRO A 58 -8.32 4.88 2.99
CA PRO A 58 -9.63 4.53 3.55
C PRO A 58 -9.83 3.02 3.73
N TRP A 59 -8.95 2.21 3.13
CA TRP A 59 -8.91 0.76 3.31
C TRP A 59 -8.02 0.32 4.48
N GLU A 60 -7.41 1.28 5.19
CA GLU A 60 -6.53 1.06 6.35
C GLU A 60 -5.41 0.05 6.05
N ALA A 61 -4.83 0.17 4.86
CA ALA A 61 -3.87 -0.79 4.33
C ALA A 61 -2.40 -0.46 4.63
N ILE A 62 -2.14 0.70 5.24
CA ILE A 62 -0.80 1.24 5.46
C ILE A 62 -0.44 1.11 6.93
N PHE A 63 0.74 0.55 7.21
CA PHE A 63 1.24 0.37 8.56
C PHE A 63 2.71 0.81 8.63
N GLU A 64 3.15 1.28 9.79
CA GLU A 64 4.58 1.38 10.08
C GLU A 64 5.17 -0.03 10.07
N ASP A 65 6.38 -0.21 9.54
CA ASP A 65 7.03 -1.53 9.38
C ASP A 65 6.98 -2.39 10.66
N GLU A 66 7.26 -1.78 11.81
CA GLU A 66 7.24 -2.48 13.12
C GLU A 66 5.83 -2.81 13.63
N GLN A 67 4.79 -2.26 13.01
CA GLN A 67 3.38 -2.41 13.38
C GLN A 67 2.59 -3.26 12.38
N VAL A 68 3.24 -3.77 11.33
CA VAL A 68 2.59 -4.65 10.34
C VAL A 68 2.02 -5.88 11.05
N PRO A 69 0.70 -6.13 10.96
CA PRO A 69 0.07 -7.31 11.56
C PRO A 69 0.68 -8.62 11.03
N GLU A 70 0.68 -9.67 11.87
CA GLU A 70 1.29 -10.97 11.53
C GLU A 70 0.76 -11.56 10.21
N VAL A 71 -0.54 -11.34 9.93
CA VAL A 71 -1.20 -11.79 8.69
C VAL A 71 -0.64 -11.13 7.41
N PHE A 72 0.08 -10.00 7.54
CA PHE A 72 0.62 -9.19 6.45
C PHE A 72 2.15 -9.13 6.42
N VAL A 73 2.87 -9.92 7.22
CA VAL A 73 4.36 -9.88 7.28
C VAL A 73 5.02 -10.08 5.90
N LYS A 74 4.40 -10.85 5.01
CA LYS A 74 4.89 -11.05 3.64
C LYS A 74 4.81 -9.77 2.78
N ASP A 75 3.93 -8.85 3.11
CA ASP A 75 3.81 -7.59 2.39
C ASP A 75 4.98 -6.67 2.69
N THR A 76 5.59 -6.74 3.89
CA THR A 76 6.85 -6.06 4.20
C THR A 76 7.95 -6.47 3.22
N GLU A 77 8.12 -7.79 3.00
CA GLU A 77 9.08 -8.32 2.02
C GLU A 77 8.73 -7.86 0.60
N LEU A 78 7.44 -7.80 0.26
CA LEU A 78 6.99 -7.41 -1.07
C LEU A 78 7.29 -5.93 -1.38
N ASN A 79 7.12 -5.04 -0.39
CA ASN A 79 7.49 -3.63 -0.51
C ASN A 79 9.01 -3.47 -0.58
N ALA A 80 9.76 -4.25 0.22
CA ALA A 80 11.23 -4.19 0.21
C ALA A 80 11.87 -4.52 -1.16
N VAL A 81 11.25 -5.43 -1.92
CA VAL A 81 11.73 -5.83 -3.26
C VAL A 81 11.73 -4.67 -4.27
N ILE A 82 10.97 -3.59 -4.03
CA ILE A 82 10.94 -2.42 -4.93
C ILE A 82 12.33 -1.82 -5.09
N THR A 83 13.13 -1.79 -4.02
CA THR A 83 14.51 -1.25 -4.05
C THR A 83 15.37 -1.88 -5.13
N GLU A 84 15.15 -3.17 -5.42
CA GLU A 84 15.88 -3.93 -6.44
C GLU A 84 15.22 -3.90 -7.82
N ARG A 85 13.93 -3.51 -7.89
CA ARG A 85 13.11 -3.58 -9.11
C ARG A 85 12.42 -2.25 -9.45
N ARG A 86 12.92 -1.12 -8.93
CA ARG A 86 12.26 0.20 -8.98
C ARG A 86 11.87 0.64 -10.39
N GLU A 87 12.67 0.29 -11.39
CA GLU A 87 12.44 0.59 -12.80
C GLU A 87 11.16 -0.06 -13.36
N GLU A 88 10.70 -1.15 -12.75
CA GLU A 88 9.48 -1.88 -13.12
C GLU A 88 8.21 -1.26 -12.52
N PHE A 89 8.36 -0.24 -11.67
CA PHE A 89 7.27 0.46 -11.03
C PHE A 89 7.18 1.90 -11.52
N GLU A 90 6.03 2.53 -11.32
CA GLU A 90 5.80 3.95 -11.55
C GLU A 90 4.94 4.55 -10.44
N VAL A 91 5.02 5.86 -10.31
CA VAL A 91 4.09 6.61 -9.45
C VAL A 91 2.80 6.74 -10.23
N PRO A 92 1.68 6.16 -9.78
CA PRO A 92 0.42 6.25 -10.50
C PRO A 92 -0.12 7.68 -10.44
N GLU A 93 -0.91 8.07 -11.42
CA GLU A 93 -1.70 9.31 -11.34
C GLU A 93 -2.89 9.09 -10.41
N HIS A 94 -3.16 10.03 -9.51
CA HIS A 94 -4.31 9.95 -8.61
C HIS A 94 -5.62 10.00 -9.40
N GLU A 95 -6.50 9.02 -9.17
CA GLU A 95 -7.85 9.00 -9.70
C GLU A 95 -8.86 9.23 -8.56
N ASP A 96 -9.72 10.23 -8.71
CA ASP A 96 -10.78 10.50 -7.75
C ASP A 96 -11.79 9.35 -7.72
N VAL A 97 -11.84 8.61 -6.62
CA VAL A 97 -12.81 7.55 -6.37
C VAL A 97 -13.63 7.82 -5.12
N ASP A 98 -14.86 7.29 -5.07
CA ASP A 98 -15.68 7.37 -3.87
C ASP A 98 -15.07 6.50 -2.76
N PRO A 99 -14.84 7.04 -1.54
CA PRO A 99 -14.32 6.25 -0.44
C PRO A 99 -15.23 5.06 -0.10
N PRO A 100 -14.66 3.92 0.34
CA PRO A 100 -15.45 2.78 0.77
C PRO A 100 -16.33 3.11 1.99
N THR A 101 -17.47 2.43 2.03
CA THR A 101 -18.31 2.39 3.24
C THR A 101 -17.64 1.56 4.34
N PRO A 102 -18.00 1.79 5.62
CA PRO A 102 -17.47 0.98 6.72
C PRO A 102 -17.71 -0.53 6.58
N GLU A 103 -18.83 -0.92 5.97
CA GLU A 103 -19.14 -2.34 5.70
C GLU A 103 -18.16 -2.94 4.68
N GLN A 104 -17.84 -2.21 3.60
CA GLN A 104 -16.86 -2.66 2.61
C GLN A 104 -15.45 -2.77 3.20
N VAL A 105 -15.06 -1.85 4.08
CA VAL A 105 -13.79 -1.92 4.79
C VAL A 105 -13.73 -3.19 5.64
N GLU A 106 -14.77 -3.46 6.42
CA GLU A 106 -14.86 -4.66 7.27
C GLU A 106 -14.84 -5.96 6.45
N GLU A 107 -15.60 -6.04 5.35
CA GLU A 107 -15.56 -7.18 4.43
C GLU A 107 -14.15 -7.43 3.88
N ASN A 108 -13.41 -6.36 3.56
CA ASN A 108 -12.04 -6.46 3.10
C ASN A 108 -11.09 -6.97 4.19
N ARG A 109 -11.24 -6.52 5.44
CA ARG A 109 -10.46 -7.08 6.56
C ARG A 109 -10.75 -8.57 6.75
N GLN A 110 -12.02 -8.96 6.70
CA GLN A 110 -12.45 -10.35 6.83
C GLN A 110 -11.89 -11.24 5.72
N LYS A 111 -11.79 -10.76 4.48
CA LYS A 111 -11.12 -11.46 3.36
C LYS A 111 -9.70 -11.90 3.71
N TRP A 112 -9.00 -11.12 4.53
CA TRP A 112 -7.63 -11.36 4.94
C TRP A 112 -7.48 -11.93 6.35
N ALA A 113 -8.59 -12.31 6.99
CA ALA A 113 -8.62 -12.74 8.39
C ALA A 113 -7.96 -11.73 9.35
N TYR A 114 -8.04 -10.45 9.02
CA TYR A 114 -7.57 -9.35 9.87
C TYR A 114 -8.73 -8.84 10.72
N SER A 115 -8.50 -8.70 12.02
CA SER A 115 -9.40 -7.98 12.93
C SER A 115 -8.56 -6.91 13.62
N ALA A 116 -8.84 -5.64 13.31
CA ALA A 116 -8.19 -4.50 13.93
C ALA A 116 -8.57 -4.36 15.42
#